data_AF-A0A2T6LZM0-F1
#
_entry.id   AF-A0A2T6LZM0-F1
#
_cell.length_a   1.000
_cell.length_b   1.000
_cell.length_c   1.000
_cell.angle_alpha   90.00
_cell.angle_beta   90.00
_cell.angle_gamma   90.00
#
_symmetry.space_group_name_H-M   'P 1'
#
loop_
_entity.id
_entity.type
_entity.pdbx_description
1 polymer ?
#
loop_
_entity_poly.entity_id
_entity_poly.type
_entity_poly.pdbx_seq_one_letter_code
_entity_poly.pdbx_strand_id
1 'polypeptide(L)'
;MDEVLAQVKEATAGRAVPLGLPSWCQPIVLGTEDFIEVQRRGASSSWAGFIQYTDAAGEPSARRIICRSISGYGRPETVTAFCYERRAHRTFRIDRIQELVCLETGEVLDPGQHFNQLWLHGALKVSDKTLTDIGRILVFMARCDGQFHPLESDSIATAMERYIVRFGGDDRTFETACKNINKIAPDSFDFVKALERMRDHPEARSLSRLLLDCVANVTAADGVIDAKEVEWASVVSETLKVMATA
;
A
#
# COMPACT_ATOMS: atom_id res chain seq x y z
N MET A 1 -9.95 -10.97 19.90
CA MET A 1 -9.69 -10.61 18.49
C MET A 1 -9.86 -9.12 18.26
N ASP A 2 -10.96 -8.50 18.72
CA ASP A 2 -11.10 -7.03 18.68
C ASP A 2 -10.03 -6.31 19.52
N GLU A 3 -9.60 -6.91 20.64
CA GLU A 3 -8.50 -6.41 21.47
C GLU A 3 -7.14 -6.44 20.75
N VAL A 4 -6.83 -7.50 19.99
CA VAL A 4 -5.59 -7.60 19.20
C VAL A 4 -5.61 -6.62 18.04
N LEU A 5 -6.74 -6.47 17.33
CA LEU A 5 -6.86 -5.44 16.29
C LEU A 5 -6.84 -4.02 16.86
N ALA A 6 -7.32 -3.81 18.09
CA ALA A 6 -7.18 -2.55 18.79
C ALA A 6 -5.71 -2.28 19.16
N GLN A 7 -4.97 -3.28 19.63
CA GLN A 7 -3.52 -3.19 19.88
C GLN A 7 -2.75 -2.93 18.59
N VAL A 8 -3.11 -3.58 17.48
CA VAL A 8 -2.54 -3.29 16.14
C VAL A 8 -2.87 -1.85 15.76
N LYS A 9 -4.13 -1.39 15.91
CA LYS A 9 -4.53 0.00 15.63
C LYS A 9 -3.79 1.01 16.48
N GLU A 10 -3.56 0.71 17.76
CA GLU A 10 -2.82 1.56 18.68
C GLU A 10 -1.32 1.57 18.36
N ALA A 11 -0.73 0.42 18.06
CA ALA A 11 0.66 0.29 17.61
C ALA A 11 0.90 0.94 16.25
N THR A 12 -0.11 0.96 15.36
CA THR A 12 -0.08 1.58 14.03
C THR A 12 -0.42 3.08 14.03
N ALA A 13 -1.06 3.58 15.09
CA ALA A 13 -1.52 4.96 15.16
C ALA A 13 -0.34 5.94 15.15
N GLY A 14 -0.16 6.65 14.04
CA GLY A 14 0.90 7.65 13.89
C GLY A 14 2.30 7.10 13.66
N ARG A 15 2.49 5.77 13.58
CA ARG A 15 3.73 5.11 13.12
C ARG A 15 3.51 4.75 11.64
N ALA A 16 4.09 5.36 10.63
CA ALA A 16 5.48 5.69 10.36
C ALA A 16 6.45 4.50 10.40
N VAL A 17 6.49 3.80 9.27
CA VAL A 17 7.49 2.79 8.94
C VAL A 17 8.92 3.36 9.06
N PRO A 18 9.85 2.71 9.76
CA PRO A 18 11.10 3.27 10.22
C PRO A 18 12.31 3.00 9.30
N LEU A 19 12.42 3.77 8.23
CA LEU A 19 13.63 4.41 7.67
C LEU A 19 14.98 3.68 7.47
N GLY A 20 15.19 3.30 6.21
CA GLY A 20 16.36 3.56 5.37
C GLY A 20 16.03 4.27 4.03
N LEU A 21 14.83 4.87 3.88
CA LEU A 21 14.41 5.47 2.62
C LEU A 21 15.02 6.88 2.43
N PRO A 22 15.23 7.33 1.17
CA PRO A 22 15.60 8.71 0.88
C PRO A 22 14.72 9.71 1.63
N SER A 23 15.22 10.93 1.94
CA SER A 23 14.56 11.93 2.80
C SER A 23 13.10 12.31 2.45
N TRP A 24 12.61 11.84 1.31
CA TRP A 24 11.27 12.02 0.77
C TRP A 24 10.34 10.82 0.86
N CYS A 25 10.77 9.77 1.56
CA CYS A 25 10.00 8.59 1.89
C CYS A 25 9.98 8.35 3.41
N GLN A 26 10.45 9.34 4.18
CA GLN A 26 10.28 9.32 5.64
C GLN A 26 8.79 9.48 5.96
N PRO A 27 8.22 8.61 6.81
CA PRO A 27 6.84 8.79 7.17
C PRO A 27 6.68 9.90 8.20
N ILE A 28 5.53 10.55 8.10
CA ILE A 28 5.21 11.76 8.82
C ILE A 28 4.13 11.44 9.85
N VAL A 29 4.35 11.92 11.08
CA VAL A 29 3.38 11.87 12.17
C VAL A 29 2.23 12.80 11.81
N LEU A 30 1.03 12.23 11.59
CA LEU A 30 -0.17 12.95 11.15
C LEU A 30 -0.92 13.60 12.33
N GLY A 31 -1.53 14.75 12.09
CA GLY A 31 -2.39 15.45 13.06
C GLY A 31 -3.84 14.94 13.03
N THR A 32 -4.64 15.33 14.01
CA THR A 32 -6.02 14.84 14.22
C THR A 32 -6.99 15.15 13.06
N GLU A 33 -6.71 16.17 12.24
CA GLU A 33 -7.52 16.51 11.05
C GLU A 33 -7.28 15.56 9.87
N ASP A 34 -6.08 14.94 9.79
CA ASP A 34 -5.74 13.95 8.76
C ASP A 34 -6.52 12.63 8.95
N PHE A 35 -6.97 12.33 10.18
CA PHE A 35 -7.74 11.12 10.51
C PHE A 35 -9.12 11.06 9.83
N ILE A 36 -9.74 12.20 9.53
CA ILE A 36 -11.08 12.26 8.91
C ILE A 36 -11.00 11.97 7.41
N GLU A 37 -9.91 12.38 6.74
CA GLU A 37 -9.71 12.12 5.30
C GLU A 37 -9.26 10.67 5.02
N VAL A 38 -8.60 10.04 6.00
CA VAL A 38 -8.22 8.61 5.99
C VAL A 38 -9.44 7.68 5.83
N GLN A 39 -10.64 8.10 6.26
CA GLN A 39 -11.86 7.28 6.12
C GLN A 39 -12.41 7.18 4.68
N ARG A 40 -11.95 8.01 3.73
CA ARG A 40 -12.40 7.99 2.31
C ARG A 40 -11.39 7.35 1.35
N ARG A 41 -10.56 6.42 1.83
CA ARG A 41 -9.58 5.72 0.99
C ARG A 41 -10.25 4.71 0.06
N GLY A 42 -9.88 4.77 -1.23
CA GLY A 42 -10.40 3.90 -2.28
C GLY A 42 -9.40 2.80 -2.67
N ALA A 43 -9.77 1.94 -3.62
CA ALA A 43 -8.88 0.88 -4.14
C ALA A 43 -7.58 1.42 -4.77
N SER A 44 -7.57 2.69 -5.15
CA SER A 44 -6.44 3.46 -5.68
C SER A 44 -5.45 3.95 -4.62
N SER A 45 -5.69 3.67 -3.33
CA SER A 45 -4.73 4.01 -2.28
C SER A 45 -3.41 3.29 -2.50
N SER A 46 -2.32 3.94 -2.08
CA SER A 46 -0.96 3.41 -2.04
C SER A 46 -0.14 3.54 -3.34
N TRP A 47 -0.59 4.22 -4.39
CA TRP A 47 0.31 4.54 -5.53
C TRP A 47 1.16 5.78 -5.24
N ALA A 48 2.46 5.76 -5.57
CA ALA A 48 3.37 6.90 -5.38
C ALA A 48 3.90 7.45 -6.71
N GLY A 49 4.03 8.77 -6.80
CA GLY A 49 4.49 9.44 -8.01
C GLY A 49 5.00 10.86 -7.80
N PHE A 50 5.62 11.39 -8.85
CA PHE A 50 6.02 12.78 -8.97
C PHE A 50 5.09 13.51 -9.94
N ILE A 51 4.69 14.73 -9.61
CA ILE A 51 3.84 15.58 -10.45
C ILE A 51 4.48 16.94 -10.71
N GLN A 52 4.38 17.43 -11.94
CA GLN A 52 4.40 18.86 -12.21
C GLN A 52 2.95 19.37 -12.20
N TYR A 53 2.67 20.35 -11.35
CA TYR A 53 1.31 20.79 -11.06
C TYR A 53 1.20 22.31 -11.10
N THR A 54 0.21 22.80 -11.84
CA THR A 54 -0.14 24.23 -11.88
C THR A 54 -1.29 24.48 -10.93
N ASP A 55 -1.11 25.36 -9.95
CA ASP A 55 -2.16 25.63 -8.97
C ASP A 55 -3.28 26.57 -9.51
N ALA A 56 -4.18 26.99 -8.63
CA ALA A 56 -5.29 27.87 -9.01
C ALA A 56 -4.85 29.29 -9.39
N ALA A 57 -3.69 29.73 -8.93
CA ALA A 57 -3.10 31.02 -9.28
C ALA A 57 -2.29 30.97 -10.58
N GLY A 58 -2.13 29.78 -11.18
CA GLY A 58 -1.31 29.58 -12.37
C GLY A 58 0.16 29.28 -12.07
N GLU A 59 0.51 29.10 -10.80
CA GLU A 59 1.91 28.90 -10.39
C GLU A 59 2.30 27.42 -10.53
N PRO A 60 3.35 27.09 -11.31
CA PRO A 60 3.83 25.73 -11.46
C PRO A 60 4.63 25.29 -10.23
N SER A 61 4.47 24.03 -9.85
CA SER A 61 5.22 23.41 -8.76
C SER A 61 5.46 21.93 -9.02
N ALA A 62 6.65 21.45 -8.66
CA ALA A 62 7.01 20.04 -8.67
C ALA A 62 6.71 19.42 -7.31
N ARG A 63 6.07 18.24 -7.27
CA ARG A 63 5.65 17.60 -6.01
C ARG A 63 5.77 16.09 -6.05
N ARG A 64 6.17 15.49 -4.94
CA ARG A 64 6.05 14.04 -4.69
C ARG A 64 4.79 13.79 -3.89
N ILE A 65 4.02 12.80 -4.35
CA ILE A 65 2.71 12.48 -3.79
C ILE A 65 2.55 10.97 -3.57
N ILE A 66 1.80 10.61 -2.51
CA ILE A 66 1.24 9.26 -2.34
C ILE A 66 -0.27 9.36 -2.43
N CYS A 67 -0.83 8.76 -3.47
CA CYS A 67 -2.27 8.69 -3.71
C CYS A 67 -2.98 7.97 -2.55
N ARG A 68 -4.00 8.62 -2.01
CA ARG A 68 -4.85 8.10 -0.93
C ARG A 68 -6.23 7.75 -1.43
N SER A 69 -6.79 8.63 -2.24
CA SER A 69 -8.07 8.40 -2.90
C SER A 69 -8.17 9.21 -4.18
N ILE A 70 -9.04 8.77 -5.07
CA ILE A 70 -9.40 9.50 -6.29
C ILE A 70 -10.91 9.75 -6.21
N SER A 71 -11.35 10.95 -6.59
CA SER A 71 -12.74 11.41 -6.49
C SER A 71 -13.16 12.21 -7.73
N GLY A 72 -14.46 12.27 -7.98
CA GLY A 72 -15.02 12.82 -9.22
C GLY A 72 -16.40 12.23 -9.55
N TYR A 73 -17.11 12.88 -10.47
CA TYR A 73 -18.45 12.47 -10.89
C TYR A 73 -18.41 11.75 -12.24
N GLY A 74 -18.53 10.42 -12.22
CA GLY A 74 -18.51 9.57 -13.42
C GLY A 74 -17.12 9.40 -14.08
N ARG A 75 -16.12 10.18 -13.66
CA ARG A 75 -14.71 10.08 -14.09
C ARG A 75 -13.78 10.61 -12.99
N PRO A 76 -12.48 10.24 -13.00
CA PRO A 76 -11.49 10.84 -12.10
C PRO A 76 -11.33 12.34 -12.35
N GLU A 77 -11.54 13.16 -11.32
CA GLU A 77 -11.38 14.62 -11.41
C GLU A 77 -10.31 15.13 -10.45
N THR A 78 -10.26 14.57 -9.24
CA THR A 78 -9.29 14.94 -8.21
C THR A 78 -8.61 13.72 -7.62
N VAL A 79 -7.36 13.90 -7.23
CA VAL A 79 -6.61 12.95 -6.42
C VAL A 79 -6.31 13.59 -5.07
N THR A 80 -6.77 12.97 -4.00
CA THR A 80 -6.32 13.29 -2.64
C THR A 80 -5.07 12.47 -2.38
N ALA A 81 -4.00 13.18 -2.05
CA ALA A 81 -2.70 12.57 -1.83
C ALA A 81 -1.97 13.21 -0.65
N PHE A 82 -1.08 12.45 -0.04
CA PHE A 82 -0.11 13.02 0.87
C PHE A 82 0.98 13.72 0.04
N CYS A 83 1.21 15.02 0.27
CA CYS A 83 2.20 15.82 -0.46
C CYS A 83 3.45 16.04 0.38
N TYR A 84 4.60 15.56 -0.09
CA TYR A 84 5.85 15.61 0.67
C TYR A 84 6.41 17.03 0.83
N GLU A 85 6.29 17.86 -0.20
CA GLU A 85 6.80 19.24 -0.19
C GLU A 85 6.01 20.13 0.79
N ARG A 86 4.79 19.73 1.14
CA ARG A 86 3.95 20.41 2.12
C ARG A 86 3.81 19.66 3.43
N ARG A 87 4.30 18.41 3.51
CA ARG A 87 4.13 17.49 4.64
C ARG A 87 2.68 17.41 5.13
N ALA A 88 1.73 17.40 4.19
CA ALA A 88 0.30 17.47 4.49
C ALA A 88 -0.52 16.79 3.40
N HIS A 89 -1.73 16.35 3.76
CA HIS A 89 -2.73 15.89 2.80
C HIS A 89 -3.23 17.05 1.95
N ARG A 90 -3.34 16.81 0.64
CA ARG A 90 -3.81 17.78 -0.34
C ARG A 90 -4.58 17.12 -1.48
N THR A 91 -5.55 17.87 -1.99
CA THR A 91 -6.31 17.50 -3.18
C THR A 91 -5.74 18.21 -4.40
N PHE A 92 -5.41 17.44 -5.42
CA PHE A 92 -4.91 17.92 -6.71
C PHE A 92 -5.97 17.66 -7.77
N ARG A 93 -6.25 18.64 -8.62
CA ARG A 93 -7.09 18.39 -9.79
C ARG A 93 -6.26 17.74 -10.89
N ILE A 94 -6.78 16.67 -11.47
CA ILE A 94 -6.03 15.87 -12.45
C ILE A 94 -5.78 16.67 -13.73
N ASP A 95 -6.72 17.52 -14.14
CA ASP A 95 -6.60 18.41 -15.30
C ASP A 95 -5.51 19.49 -15.17
N ARG A 96 -4.94 19.67 -13.97
CA ARG A 96 -3.87 20.61 -13.68
C ARG A 96 -2.49 19.97 -13.49
N ILE A 97 -2.43 18.64 -13.56
CA ILE A 97 -1.18 17.88 -13.57
C ILE A 97 -0.63 17.93 -14.99
N GLN A 98 0.47 18.65 -15.19
CA GLN A 98 1.12 18.83 -16.49
C GLN A 98 2.00 17.63 -16.84
N GLU A 99 2.64 17.04 -15.84
CA GLU A 99 3.50 15.87 -15.99
C GLU A 99 3.30 14.96 -14.78
N LEU A 100 3.26 13.64 -15.02
CA LEU A 100 3.18 12.61 -14.00
C LEU A 100 4.32 11.61 -14.26
N VAL A 101 5.13 11.32 -13.26
CA VAL A 101 6.26 10.39 -13.37
C VAL A 101 6.14 9.31 -12.30
N CYS A 102 6.30 8.05 -12.71
CA CYS A 102 6.40 6.94 -11.77
C CYS A 102 7.77 6.97 -11.09
N LEU A 103 7.80 7.09 -9.76
CA LEU A 103 9.05 7.18 -9.00
C LEU A 103 9.92 5.93 -9.09
N GLU A 104 9.29 4.77 -9.27
CA GLU A 104 9.98 3.47 -9.35
C GLU A 104 10.67 3.28 -10.70
N THR A 105 9.97 3.57 -11.80
CA THR A 105 10.45 3.26 -13.15
C THR A 105 11.06 4.47 -13.87
N GLY A 106 10.84 5.68 -13.37
CA GLY A 106 11.16 6.93 -14.08
C GLY A 106 10.28 7.19 -15.31
N GLU A 107 9.26 6.37 -15.55
CA GLU A 107 8.39 6.48 -16.71
C GLU A 107 7.47 7.71 -16.59
N VAL A 108 7.41 8.51 -17.66
CA VAL A 108 6.44 9.60 -17.79
C VAL A 108 5.09 9.02 -18.22
N LEU A 109 4.05 9.37 -17.49
CA LEU A 109 2.71 8.81 -17.59
C LEU A 109 1.72 9.91 -18.00
N ASP A 110 0.71 9.55 -18.79
CA ASP A 110 -0.45 10.43 -19.00
C ASP A 110 -1.29 10.48 -17.72
N PRO A 111 -1.50 11.66 -17.09
CA PRO A 111 -2.19 11.74 -15.81
C PRO A 111 -3.64 11.26 -15.88
N GLY A 112 -4.37 11.64 -16.94
CA GLY A 112 -5.79 11.31 -17.11
C GLY A 112 -6.00 9.80 -17.23
N GLN A 113 -5.26 9.15 -18.13
CA GLN A 113 -5.28 7.71 -18.33
C GLN A 113 -4.82 6.96 -17.07
N HIS A 114 -3.73 7.42 -16.44
CA HIS A 114 -3.17 6.76 -15.28
C HIS A 114 -4.13 6.76 -14.08
N PHE A 115 -4.66 7.92 -13.69
CA PHE A 115 -5.60 8.01 -12.58
C PHE A 115 -6.93 7.32 -12.89
N ASN A 116 -7.34 7.26 -14.16
CA ASN A 116 -8.50 6.46 -14.56
C ASN A 116 -8.26 4.95 -14.35
N GLN A 117 -7.08 4.44 -14.72
CA GLN A 117 -6.72 3.05 -14.45
C GLN A 117 -6.66 2.76 -12.96
N LEU A 118 -6.03 3.64 -12.16
CA LEU A 118 -5.99 3.51 -10.71
C LEU A 118 -7.40 3.53 -10.09
N TRP A 119 -8.30 4.36 -10.60
CA TRP A 119 -9.69 4.39 -10.14
C TRP A 119 -10.39 3.06 -10.39
N LEU A 120 -10.29 2.54 -11.62
CA LEU A 120 -11.03 1.35 -12.05
C LEU A 120 -10.48 0.05 -11.46
N HIS A 121 -9.16 -0.06 -11.35
CA HIS A 121 -8.47 -1.33 -11.05
C HIS A 121 -7.63 -1.29 -9.78
N GLY A 122 -7.57 -0.14 -9.10
CA GLY A 122 -6.71 0.03 -7.94
C GLY A 122 -5.21 0.05 -8.28
N ALA A 123 -4.38 0.11 -7.25
CA ALA A 123 -2.93 0.29 -7.42
C ALA A 123 -2.21 -0.95 -8.00
N LEU A 124 -2.67 -2.17 -7.67
CA LEU A 124 -2.14 -3.41 -8.26
C LEU A 124 -2.74 -3.74 -9.63
N LYS A 125 -3.76 -3.00 -10.06
CA LYS A 125 -4.46 -3.18 -11.34
C LYS A 125 -5.07 -4.57 -11.55
N VAL A 126 -5.37 -5.28 -10.47
CA VAL A 126 -6.06 -6.59 -10.47
C VAL A 126 -7.46 -6.44 -9.88
N SER A 127 -8.42 -7.23 -10.36
CA SER A 127 -9.79 -7.27 -9.82
C SER A 127 -9.89 -8.05 -8.51
N ASP A 128 -8.96 -8.99 -8.27
CA ASP A 128 -8.91 -9.77 -7.05
C ASP A 128 -8.50 -8.90 -5.85
N LYS A 129 -9.50 -8.63 -5.00
CA LYS A 129 -9.34 -7.80 -3.80
C LYS A 129 -8.52 -8.51 -2.72
N THR A 130 -8.62 -9.84 -2.62
CA THR A 130 -7.90 -10.63 -1.61
C THR A 130 -6.41 -10.68 -1.97
N LEU A 131 -6.08 -10.91 -3.24
CA LEU A 131 -4.71 -10.79 -3.75
C LEU A 131 -4.16 -9.38 -3.51
N THR A 132 -5.00 -8.35 -3.69
CA THR A 132 -4.61 -6.96 -3.42
C THR A 132 -4.26 -6.73 -1.95
N ASP A 133 -5.05 -7.29 -1.03
CA ASP A 133 -4.84 -7.16 0.41
C ASP A 133 -3.61 -7.94 0.88
N ILE A 134 -3.38 -9.14 0.33
CA ILE A 134 -2.13 -9.90 0.54
C ILE A 134 -0.92 -9.06 0.11
N GLY A 135 -0.96 -8.48 -1.10
CA GLY A 135 0.12 -7.63 -1.59
C GLY A 135 0.39 -6.41 -0.70
N ARG A 136 -0.66 -5.75 -0.21
CA ARG A 136 -0.54 -4.62 0.73
C ARG A 136 0.11 -5.04 2.05
N ILE A 137 -0.28 -6.19 2.60
CA ILE A 137 0.29 -6.69 3.85
C ILE A 137 1.77 -6.99 3.67
N LEU A 138 2.12 -7.76 2.63
CA LEU A 138 3.51 -8.19 2.43
C LEU A 138 4.43 -7.04 2.04
N VAL A 139 3.99 -6.08 1.20
CA VAL A 139 4.81 -4.89 0.90
C VAL A 139 4.94 -3.97 2.11
N PHE A 140 3.92 -3.88 2.97
CA PHE A 140 4.05 -3.15 4.22
C PHE A 140 5.13 -3.78 5.11
N MET A 141 5.10 -5.12 5.25
CA MET A 141 6.09 -5.87 6.02
C MET A 141 7.51 -5.74 5.44
N ALA A 142 7.65 -5.89 4.12
CA ALA A 142 8.93 -5.77 3.41
C ALA A 142 9.50 -4.34 3.39
N ARG A 143 8.77 -3.36 3.92
CA ARG A 143 9.27 -1.99 4.04
C ARG A 143 9.51 -1.61 5.49
N CYS A 144 9.28 -2.50 6.45
CA CYS A 144 9.33 -2.22 7.88
C CYS A 144 10.71 -1.80 8.41
N ASP A 145 11.78 -1.94 7.64
CA ASP A 145 13.14 -1.44 7.90
C ASP A 145 13.45 -0.16 7.09
N GLY A 146 12.52 0.23 6.21
CA GLY A 146 12.65 1.31 5.25
C GLY A 146 13.66 1.03 4.13
N GLN A 147 13.97 -0.22 3.83
CA GLN A 147 14.50 -0.62 2.53
C GLN A 147 13.45 -1.49 1.83
N PHE A 148 13.69 -1.83 0.56
CA PHE A 148 12.85 -2.78 -0.15
C PHE A 148 13.78 -3.52 -1.10
N HIS A 149 14.22 -4.68 -0.65
CA HIS A 149 15.24 -5.48 -1.29
C HIS A 149 14.64 -6.35 -2.40
N PRO A 150 15.39 -6.61 -3.50
CA PRO A 150 14.93 -7.52 -4.54
C PRO A 150 14.51 -8.89 -4.04
N LEU A 151 15.18 -9.42 -3.00
CA LEU A 151 14.84 -10.72 -2.39
C LEU A 151 13.48 -10.73 -1.70
N GLU A 152 13.05 -9.59 -1.14
CA GLU A 152 11.71 -9.44 -0.58
C GLU A 152 10.66 -9.39 -1.69
N SER A 153 10.96 -8.70 -2.79
CA SER A 153 10.10 -8.67 -3.98
C SER A 153 9.88 -10.07 -4.55
N ASP A 154 10.94 -10.89 -4.66
CA ASP A 154 10.85 -12.28 -5.09
C ASP A 154 10.04 -13.15 -4.10
N SER A 155 10.19 -12.90 -2.80
CA SER A 155 9.42 -13.57 -1.75
C SER A 155 7.94 -13.22 -1.82
N ILE A 156 7.61 -11.96 -2.15
CA ILE A 156 6.23 -11.52 -2.37
C ILE A 156 5.65 -12.14 -3.65
N ALA A 157 6.41 -12.20 -4.74
CA ALA A 157 5.98 -12.85 -5.97
C ALA A 157 5.67 -14.34 -5.73
N THR A 158 6.53 -15.04 -4.99
CA THR A 158 6.30 -16.43 -4.55
C THR A 158 5.03 -16.56 -3.72
N ALA A 159 4.76 -15.61 -2.82
CA ALA A 159 3.52 -15.59 -2.03
C ALA A 159 2.26 -15.42 -2.90
N MET A 160 2.32 -14.56 -3.92
CA MET A 160 1.23 -14.37 -4.88
C MET A 160 0.97 -15.61 -5.72
N GLU A 161 2.03 -16.29 -6.16
CA GLU A 161 1.91 -17.56 -6.88
C GLU A 161 1.23 -18.62 -6.01
N ARG A 162 1.69 -18.78 -4.76
CA ARG A 162 1.08 -19.70 -3.78
C ARG A 162 -0.40 -19.40 -3.53
N TYR A 163 -0.78 -18.11 -3.51
CA TYR A 163 -2.18 -17.72 -3.41
C TYR A 163 -2.97 -18.19 -4.64
N ILE A 164 -2.52 -17.87 -5.85
CA ILE A 164 -3.22 -18.21 -7.10
C ILE A 164 -3.38 -19.71 -7.27
N VAL A 165 -2.33 -20.48 -6.99
CA VAL A 165 -2.38 -21.95 -7.05
C VAL A 165 -3.40 -22.53 -6.08
N ARG A 166 -3.61 -21.90 -4.92
CA ARG A 166 -4.45 -22.43 -3.85
C ARG A 166 -5.90 -21.97 -3.91
N PHE A 167 -6.14 -20.73 -4.28
CA PHE A 167 -7.45 -20.07 -4.22
C PHE A 167 -8.03 -19.78 -5.62
N GLY A 168 -7.28 -20.09 -6.67
CA GLY A 168 -7.65 -19.83 -8.04
C GLY A 168 -7.19 -18.45 -8.53
N GLY A 169 -7.12 -18.33 -9.84
CA GLY A 169 -6.63 -17.15 -10.55
C GLY A 169 -6.11 -17.56 -11.93
N ASP A 170 -5.77 -16.59 -12.75
CA ASP A 170 -5.14 -16.83 -14.05
C ASP A 170 -3.73 -16.23 -14.09
N ASP A 171 -2.91 -16.72 -15.02
CA ASP A 171 -1.53 -16.27 -15.22
C ASP A 171 -1.47 -14.76 -15.48
N ARG A 172 -2.49 -14.22 -16.15
CA ARG A 172 -2.59 -12.77 -16.41
C ARG A 172 -2.71 -11.96 -15.12
N THR A 173 -3.49 -12.44 -14.16
CA THR A 173 -3.66 -11.81 -12.84
C THR A 173 -2.35 -11.86 -12.07
N PHE A 174 -1.66 -13.00 -12.10
CA PHE A 174 -0.33 -13.17 -11.50
C PHE A 174 0.69 -12.17 -12.07
N GLU A 175 0.86 -12.16 -13.39
CA GLU A 175 1.79 -11.28 -14.10
C GLU A 175 1.47 -9.81 -13.84
N THR A 176 0.19 -9.44 -13.83
CA THR A 176 -0.25 -8.07 -13.55
C THR A 176 0.08 -7.67 -12.12
N ALA A 177 -0.16 -8.54 -11.14
CA ALA A 177 0.16 -8.27 -9.74
C ALA A 177 1.68 -8.08 -9.55
N CYS A 178 2.49 -9.00 -10.07
CA CYS A 178 3.96 -8.92 -9.98
C CYS A 178 4.51 -7.66 -10.65
N LYS A 179 3.96 -7.27 -11.81
CA LYS A 179 4.39 -6.04 -12.52
C LYS A 179 4.11 -4.75 -11.73
N ASN A 180 3.13 -4.76 -10.83
CA ASN A 180 2.69 -3.56 -10.12
C ASN A 180 3.02 -3.58 -8.61
N ILE A 181 3.52 -4.69 -8.06
CA ILE A 181 3.75 -4.82 -6.62
C ILE A 181 4.79 -3.85 -6.07
N ASN A 182 5.86 -3.57 -6.81
CA ASN A 182 6.88 -2.61 -6.38
C ASN A 182 6.37 -1.16 -6.44
N LYS A 183 5.27 -0.92 -7.16
CA LYS A 183 4.67 0.41 -7.36
C LYS A 183 3.67 0.78 -6.26
N ILE A 184 3.32 -0.15 -5.39
CA ILE A 184 2.49 0.15 -4.23
C ILE A 184 3.34 0.59 -3.04
N ALA A 185 2.76 1.43 -2.20
CA ALA A 185 3.34 2.02 -1.00
C ALA A 185 2.26 2.05 0.09
N PRO A 186 1.83 0.88 0.57
CA PRO A 186 0.83 0.78 1.63
C PRO A 186 1.37 1.44 2.90
N ASP A 187 0.49 2.10 3.64
CA ASP A 187 0.80 2.55 4.99
C ASP A 187 0.09 1.70 6.04
N SER A 188 0.25 2.10 7.31
CA SER A 188 -0.28 1.36 8.44
C SER A 188 -1.81 1.25 8.43
N PHE A 189 -2.52 2.22 7.83
CA PHE A 189 -3.97 2.13 7.66
C PHE A 189 -4.37 1.14 6.55
N ASP A 190 -3.69 1.19 5.41
CA ASP A 190 -3.92 0.24 4.31
C ASP A 190 -3.68 -1.20 4.79
N PHE A 191 -2.64 -1.39 5.59
CA PHE A 191 -2.29 -2.64 6.27
C PHE A 191 -3.40 -3.13 7.22
N VAL A 192 -3.86 -2.30 8.16
CA VAL A 192 -4.92 -2.68 9.11
C VAL A 192 -6.21 -3.02 8.37
N LYS A 193 -6.58 -2.26 7.34
CA LYS A 193 -7.78 -2.53 6.54
C LYS A 193 -7.69 -3.83 5.76
N ALA A 194 -6.51 -4.18 5.24
CA ALA A 194 -6.28 -5.46 4.60
C ALA A 194 -6.46 -6.62 5.60
N LEU A 195 -5.91 -6.50 6.82
CA LEU A 195 -6.11 -7.51 7.88
C LEU A 195 -7.59 -7.65 8.28
N GLU A 196 -8.31 -6.54 8.46
CA GLU A 196 -9.75 -6.56 8.77
C GLU A 196 -10.55 -7.29 7.68
N ARG A 197 -10.30 -6.98 6.39
CA ARG A 197 -11.01 -7.63 5.28
C ARG A 197 -10.70 -9.11 5.16
N MET A 198 -9.46 -9.52 5.44
CA MET A 198 -9.10 -10.93 5.48
C MET A 198 -9.76 -11.69 6.62
N ARG A 199 -9.89 -11.06 7.80
CA ARG A 199 -10.58 -11.67 8.94
C ARG A 199 -12.03 -11.99 8.58
N ASP A 200 -12.66 -11.10 7.84
CA ASP A 200 -14.07 -11.24 7.45
C ASP A 200 -14.25 -12.11 6.17
N HIS A 201 -13.17 -12.66 5.60
CA HIS A 201 -13.21 -13.48 4.40
C HIS A 201 -13.72 -14.92 4.69
N PRO A 202 -14.52 -15.54 3.80
CA PRO A 202 -15.01 -16.92 3.99
C PRO A 202 -13.90 -17.96 4.23
N GLU A 203 -12.73 -17.74 3.64
CA GLU A 203 -11.55 -18.61 3.78
C GLU A 203 -10.47 -18.05 4.73
N ALA A 204 -10.85 -17.19 5.67
CA ALA A 204 -9.94 -16.49 6.59
C ALA A 204 -8.90 -17.43 7.22
N ARG A 205 -9.30 -18.63 7.64
CA ARG A 205 -8.40 -19.62 8.24
C ARG A 205 -7.28 -20.08 7.29
N SER A 206 -7.62 -20.43 6.06
CA SER A 206 -6.65 -20.87 5.04
C SER A 206 -5.76 -19.72 4.60
N LEU A 207 -6.32 -18.52 4.43
CA LEU A 207 -5.58 -17.30 4.09
C LEU A 207 -4.59 -16.90 5.19
N SER A 208 -5.01 -16.99 6.45
CA SER A 208 -4.15 -16.64 7.59
C SER A 208 -2.93 -17.55 7.69
N ARG A 209 -3.11 -18.86 7.43
CA ARG A 209 -1.99 -19.81 7.39
C ARG A 209 -1.02 -19.52 6.25
N LEU A 210 -1.55 -19.25 5.04
CA LEU A 210 -0.72 -18.85 3.92
C LEU A 210 0.08 -17.60 4.26
N LEU A 211 -0.57 -16.57 4.80
CA LEU A 211 0.08 -15.31 5.14
C LEU A 211 1.08 -15.41 6.28
N LEU A 212 0.85 -16.26 7.29
CA LEU A 212 1.84 -16.51 8.33
C LEU A 212 3.16 -17.00 7.73
N ASP A 213 3.10 -18.00 6.84
CA ASP A 213 4.28 -18.51 6.14
C ASP A 213 4.92 -17.42 5.28
N CYS A 214 4.10 -16.66 4.53
CA CYS A 214 4.61 -15.65 3.61
C CYS A 214 5.25 -14.47 4.33
N VAL A 215 4.67 -14.00 5.45
CA VAL A 215 5.26 -12.92 6.27
C VAL A 215 6.60 -13.39 6.84
N ALA A 216 6.67 -14.62 7.37
CA ALA A 216 7.93 -15.17 7.86
C ALA A 216 9.01 -15.24 6.77
N ASN A 217 8.64 -15.64 5.55
CA ASN A 217 9.57 -15.70 4.42
C ASN A 217 10.03 -14.31 3.97
N VAL A 218 9.12 -13.34 3.90
CA VAL A 218 9.46 -11.96 3.51
C VAL A 218 10.41 -11.34 4.52
N THR A 219 10.11 -11.42 5.82
CA THR A 219 10.97 -10.87 6.89
C THR A 219 12.31 -11.61 7.02
N ALA A 220 12.43 -12.83 6.52
CA ALA A 220 13.69 -13.58 6.52
C ALA A 220 14.47 -13.47 5.21
N ALA A 221 13.94 -12.78 4.18
CA ALA A 221 14.44 -12.86 2.82
C ALA A 221 15.83 -12.25 2.64
N ASP A 222 16.13 -11.17 3.35
CA ASP A 222 17.41 -10.45 3.28
C ASP A 222 18.42 -10.89 4.36
N GLY A 223 17.98 -11.72 5.32
CA GLY A 223 18.79 -12.26 6.40
C GLY A 223 19.12 -11.28 7.54
N VAL A 224 18.54 -10.06 7.54
CA VAL A 224 18.80 -9.03 8.56
C VAL A 224 17.48 -8.63 9.21
N ILE A 225 17.20 -9.21 10.38
CA ILE A 225 15.96 -8.89 11.11
C ILE A 225 16.20 -7.67 12.01
N ASP A 226 15.65 -6.51 11.68
CA ASP A 226 15.69 -5.31 12.54
C ASP A 226 14.67 -5.40 13.68
N ALA A 227 14.93 -4.71 14.80
CA ALA A 227 14.07 -4.69 15.98
C ALA A 227 12.63 -4.26 15.67
N LYS A 228 12.44 -3.40 14.67
CA LYS A 228 11.12 -2.91 14.28
C LYS A 228 10.37 -3.90 13.40
N GLU A 229 11.08 -4.66 12.57
CA GLU A 229 10.50 -5.79 11.85
C GLU A 229 10.04 -6.88 12.82
N VAL A 230 10.79 -7.16 13.88
CA VAL A 230 10.38 -8.11 14.93
C VAL A 230 9.08 -7.64 15.59
N GLU A 231 8.98 -6.35 15.95
CA GLU A 231 7.77 -5.79 16.58
C GLU A 231 6.55 -5.97 15.67
N TRP A 232 6.65 -5.56 14.40
CA TRP A 232 5.56 -5.70 13.44
C TRP A 232 5.24 -7.15 13.13
N ALA A 233 6.25 -7.98 12.84
CA ALA A 233 6.07 -9.38 12.52
C ALA A 233 5.44 -10.15 13.68
N SER A 234 5.76 -9.81 14.93
CA SER A 234 5.12 -10.41 16.11
C SER A 234 3.64 -10.04 16.16
N VAL A 235 3.29 -8.76 16.01
CA VAL A 235 1.91 -8.26 16.02
C VAL A 235 1.08 -8.89 14.88
N VAL A 236 1.65 -8.95 13.68
CA VAL A 236 1.01 -9.60 12.52
C VAL A 236 0.82 -11.09 12.78
N SER A 237 1.86 -11.76 13.26
CA SER A 237 1.84 -13.20 13.53
C SER A 237 0.82 -13.56 14.60
N GLU A 238 0.70 -12.79 15.67
CA GLU A 238 -0.31 -13.00 16.71
C GLU A 238 -1.72 -12.82 16.14
N THR A 239 -1.95 -11.76 15.37
CA THR A 239 -3.25 -11.51 14.71
C THR A 239 -3.64 -12.66 13.80
N LEU A 240 -2.72 -13.08 12.91
CA LEU A 240 -2.97 -14.16 11.97
C LEU A 240 -3.08 -15.54 12.65
N LYS A 241 -2.34 -15.80 13.73
CA LYS A 241 -2.46 -17.05 14.52
C LYS A 241 -3.85 -17.17 15.11
N VAL A 242 -4.37 -16.11 15.71
CA VAL A 242 -5.74 -16.08 16.25
C VAL A 242 -6.74 -16.41 15.13
N MET A 243 -6.61 -15.79 13.96
CA MET A 243 -7.47 -16.05 12.79
C MET A 243 -7.32 -17.46 12.20
N ALA A 244 -6.13 -18.07 12.28
CA ALA A 244 -5.86 -19.42 11.79
C ALA A 244 -6.37 -20.53 12.74
N THR A 245 -6.66 -20.17 13.99
CA THR A 245 -7.17 -21.08 15.04
C THR A 245 -8.65 -20.91 15.34
N ALA A 246 -9.22 -19.74 15.04
CA ALA A 246 -10.67 -19.51 15.04
C ALA A 246 -11.35 -20.33 13.94
#